data_AF-A0A7S2ZNJ6-F1
#
_entry.id   AF-A0A7S2ZNJ6-F1
#
_cell.length_a   1.000
_cell.length_b   1.000
_cell.length_c   1.000
_cell.angle_alpha   90.00
_cell.angle_beta   90.00
_cell.angle_gamma   90.00
#
_symmetry.space_group_name_H-M   'P 1'
#
loop_
_entity.id
_entity.type
_entity.pdbx_description
1 polymer ?
#
loop_
_entity_poly.entity_id
_entity_poly.type
_entity_poly.pdbx_seq_one_letter_code
_entity_poly.pdbx_strand_id
1 'polypeptide(L)'
;MGREKKKGVSGNAANYITRAKALRKLQLSLADFRRLSILKGIYPREPKKKFDGVTKTYYLTKDIQFLLHEPVLGKIREIRAYRQKIKRARAKKEYGTLKTLLRNKPTYKIDHIVRERYPTFSDALRDMDDALSLVHMFQHLPSEKSIKPHRIRNCERLAKEFQNYVATTGSLDKVFVSVKGIYYSARIGGERAVWVEPHRFTQELPKDVDYRVMLTFLEFYECLLSFVNYRLYTTNGMPYPPKMDPIGGKDDQPDVEADRAHHVQENIAQILKKQEADEDDDDDSENDDEEELQMEEEETQQAKDGTEGKEKLVFSGLKVFLGRETPVSALEFVLRAQGAKVWCFPFLRVRSLPASDWQLSSP
;
A
#
# COMPACT_ATOMS: atom_id res chain seq x y z
N MET A 1 -1.05 -57.04 -4.93
CA MET A 1 -2.21 -56.12 -5.08
C MET A 1 -2.12 -55.02 -4.04
N GLY A 2 -2.22 -53.75 -4.43
CA GLY A 2 -2.16 -52.63 -3.48
C GLY A 2 -3.44 -52.55 -2.63
N ARG A 3 -3.29 -52.24 -1.33
CA ARG A 3 -4.43 -52.02 -0.41
C ARG A 3 -5.41 -50.99 -0.98
N GLU A 4 -6.71 -51.26 -0.88
CA GLU A 4 -7.77 -50.31 -1.27
C GLU A 4 -7.58 -48.96 -0.58
N LYS A 5 -7.56 -47.89 -1.36
CA LYS A 5 -7.42 -46.53 -0.85
C LYS A 5 -8.77 -46.07 -0.28
N LYS A 6 -8.76 -45.55 0.94
CA LYS A 6 -9.95 -44.90 1.53
C LYS A 6 -10.41 -43.74 0.66
N LYS A 7 -11.74 -43.57 0.55
CA LYS A 7 -12.35 -42.44 -0.18
C LYS A 7 -11.81 -41.11 0.37
N GLY A 8 -11.45 -40.18 -0.51
CA GLY A 8 -10.91 -38.86 -0.17
C GLY A 8 -9.40 -38.78 0.04
N VAL A 9 -8.67 -39.91 0.02
CA VAL A 9 -7.21 -39.94 0.23
C VAL A 9 -6.41 -39.62 -1.05
N SER A 10 -7.05 -39.67 -2.22
CA SER A 10 -6.40 -39.36 -3.51
C SER A 10 -7.31 -38.54 -4.43
N GLY A 11 -6.70 -37.67 -5.23
CA GLY A 11 -7.39 -36.81 -6.21
C GLY A 11 -7.71 -35.41 -5.67
N ASN A 12 -8.74 -34.78 -6.23
CA ASN A 12 -9.13 -33.39 -5.88
C ASN A 12 -9.40 -33.20 -4.38
N ALA A 13 -9.96 -34.22 -3.70
CA ALA A 13 -10.22 -34.17 -2.26
C ALA A 13 -8.96 -34.08 -1.39
N ALA A 14 -7.79 -34.50 -1.91
CA ALA A 14 -6.51 -34.36 -1.20
C ALA A 14 -5.82 -33.02 -1.53
N ASN A 15 -5.97 -32.56 -2.78
CA ASN A 15 -5.31 -31.35 -3.27
C ASN A 15 -5.96 -30.05 -2.78
N TYR A 16 -7.26 -30.09 -2.49
CA TYR A 16 -8.03 -28.92 -2.08
C TYR A 16 -8.62 -29.10 -0.69
N ILE A 17 -8.74 -27.99 0.03
CA ILE A 17 -9.33 -27.90 1.36
C ILE A 17 -10.34 -26.75 1.36
N THR A 18 -11.50 -26.96 1.97
CA THR A 18 -12.51 -25.91 2.11
C THR A 18 -12.05 -24.85 3.11
N ARG A 19 -12.51 -23.60 2.94
CA ARG A 19 -12.22 -22.48 3.85
C ARG A 19 -12.44 -22.83 5.33
N ALA A 20 -13.59 -23.42 5.66
CA ALA A 20 -13.92 -23.85 7.03
C ALA A 20 -12.96 -24.90 7.60
N LYS A 21 -12.46 -25.82 6.76
CA LYS A 21 -11.44 -26.81 7.17
C LYS A 21 -10.06 -26.14 7.35
N ALA A 22 -9.71 -25.19 6.48
CA ALA A 22 -8.46 -24.42 6.60
C ALA A 22 -8.41 -23.58 7.88
N LEU A 23 -9.51 -22.90 8.23
CA LEU A 23 -9.64 -22.13 9.47
C LEU A 23 -9.42 -22.99 10.72
N ARG A 24 -10.08 -24.15 10.78
CA ARG A 24 -9.91 -25.11 11.88
C ARG A 24 -8.48 -25.63 11.98
N LYS A 25 -7.83 -25.90 10.84
CA LYS A 25 -6.44 -26.39 10.80
C LYS A 25 -5.44 -25.32 11.28
N LEU A 26 -5.63 -24.06 10.88
CA LEU A 26 -4.75 -22.95 11.25
C LEU A 26 -5.06 -22.35 12.64
N GLN A 27 -6.24 -22.66 13.20
CA GLN A 27 -6.76 -22.12 14.47
C GLN A 27 -6.83 -20.58 14.44
N LEU A 28 -7.29 -20.03 13.31
CA LEU A 28 -7.43 -18.60 13.08
C LEU A 28 -8.88 -18.16 12.99
N SER A 29 -9.13 -16.88 13.30
CA SER A 29 -10.38 -16.21 12.98
C SER A 29 -10.49 -15.98 11.47
N LEU A 30 -11.70 -15.71 10.98
CA LEU A 30 -11.94 -15.39 9.58
C LEU A 30 -11.14 -14.17 9.09
N ALA A 31 -11.11 -13.12 9.92
CA ALA A 31 -10.42 -11.87 9.62
C ALA A 31 -8.89 -12.06 9.58
N ASP A 32 -8.34 -12.80 10.54
CA ASP A 32 -6.90 -13.08 10.58
C ASP A 32 -6.48 -13.99 9.42
N PHE A 33 -7.34 -14.95 9.04
CA PHE A 33 -7.10 -15.80 7.88
C PHE A 33 -7.12 -15.02 6.57
N ARG A 34 -8.10 -14.13 6.37
CA ARG A 34 -8.14 -13.23 5.20
C ARG A 34 -6.87 -12.38 5.12
N ARG A 35 -6.47 -11.75 6.23
CA ARG A 35 -5.23 -10.95 6.32
C ARG A 35 -4.00 -11.76 5.94
N LEU A 36 -3.83 -12.93 6.55
CA LEU A 36 -2.66 -13.78 6.29
C LEU A 36 -2.63 -14.27 4.83
N SER A 37 -3.80 -14.59 4.27
CA SER A 37 -3.94 -15.01 2.88
C SER A 37 -3.58 -13.89 1.91
N ILE A 38 -3.99 -12.65 2.20
CA ILE A 38 -3.62 -11.46 1.41
C ILE A 38 -2.11 -11.21 1.50
N LEU A 39 -1.54 -11.24 2.71
CA LEU A 39 -0.10 -11.02 2.89
C LEU A 39 0.73 -12.06 2.13
N LYS A 40 0.32 -13.33 2.10
CA LYS A 40 1.04 -14.39 1.38
C LYS A 40 0.65 -14.58 -0.09
N GLY A 41 -0.50 -14.06 -0.52
CA GLY A 41 -0.92 -14.14 -1.92
C GLY A 41 -1.55 -15.49 -2.22
N ILE A 42 -2.30 -16.00 -1.24
CA ILE A 42 -3.03 -17.25 -1.37
C ILE A 42 -4.46 -16.90 -1.72
N TYR A 43 -4.84 -17.28 -2.93
CA TYR A 43 -6.14 -16.99 -3.49
C TYR A 43 -7.01 -18.26 -3.48
N PRO A 44 -8.35 -18.11 -3.38
CA PRO A 44 -9.25 -19.24 -3.58
C PRO A 44 -9.05 -19.81 -4.99
N ARG A 45 -9.19 -21.14 -5.11
CA ARG A 45 -9.01 -21.89 -6.36
C ARG A 45 -10.20 -22.77 -6.59
N GLU A 46 -10.74 -22.76 -7.80
CA GLU A 46 -11.83 -23.63 -8.17
C GLU A 46 -11.32 -25.01 -8.63
N PRO A 47 -11.72 -26.11 -7.96
CA PRO A 47 -11.36 -27.45 -8.40
C PRO A 47 -12.22 -27.86 -9.60
N LYS A 48 -11.63 -28.58 -10.57
CA LYS A 48 -12.34 -29.11 -11.75
C LYS A 48 -13.59 -29.93 -11.41
N LYS A 49 -13.61 -30.57 -10.23
CA LYS A 49 -14.80 -31.23 -9.66
C LYS A 49 -14.90 -30.83 -8.19
N LYS A 50 -15.93 -30.05 -7.84
CA LYS A 50 -16.27 -29.68 -6.46
C LYS A 50 -16.82 -30.93 -5.75
N PHE A 51 -16.36 -31.21 -4.53
CA PHE A 51 -16.67 -32.46 -3.81
C PHE A 51 -17.42 -32.26 -2.49
N ASP A 52 -17.31 -31.09 -1.86
CA ASP A 52 -17.93 -30.77 -0.56
C ASP A 52 -19.06 -29.73 -0.68
N GLY A 53 -19.48 -29.37 -1.90
CA GLY A 53 -20.50 -28.36 -2.20
C GLY A 53 -20.07 -27.38 -3.29
N VAL A 54 -21.03 -26.84 -4.04
CA VAL A 54 -20.81 -25.95 -5.21
C VAL A 54 -20.45 -24.52 -4.78
N THR A 55 -21.11 -24.01 -3.73
CA THR A 55 -20.93 -22.64 -3.19
C THR A 55 -19.70 -22.47 -2.31
N LYS A 56 -19.01 -23.57 -1.96
CA LYS A 56 -17.88 -23.49 -1.03
C LYS A 56 -16.64 -22.97 -1.72
N THR A 57 -15.93 -22.10 -1.01
CA THR A 57 -14.59 -21.64 -1.39
C THR A 57 -13.54 -22.68 -1.01
N TYR A 58 -12.70 -23.03 -2.00
CA TYR A 58 -11.63 -24.00 -1.86
C TYR A 58 -10.27 -23.31 -1.96
N TYR A 59 -9.30 -23.84 -1.22
CA TYR A 59 -7.89 -23.46 -1.25
C TYR A 59 -7.05 -24.69 -1.52
N LEU A 60 -5.82 -24.51 -2.01
CA LEU A 60 -4.89 -25.62 -2.15
C LEU A 60 -4.38 -26.07 -0.78
N THR A 61 -4.38 -27.38 -0.55
CA THR A 61 -3.89 -27.98 0.70
C THR A 61 -2.41 -27.66 0.94
N LYS A 62 -1.62 -27.54 -0.14
CA LYS A 62 -0.20 -27.16 -0.09
C LYS A 62 -0.01 -25.74 0.42
N ASP A 63 -0.82 -24.80 -0.03
CA ASP A 63 -0.74 -23.39 0.37
C ASP A 63 -1.11 -23.22 1.86
N ILE A 64 -2.14 -23.93 2.31
CA ILE A 64 -2.51 -23.95 3.74
C ILE A 64 -1.40 -24.60 4.60
N GLN A 65 -0.70 -25.60 4.06
CA GLN A 65 0.45 -26.19 4.74
C GLN A 65 1.63 -25.21 4.82
N PHE A 66 1.83 -24.39 3.80
CA PHE A 66 2.82 -23.32 3.80
C PHE A 66 2.49 -22.25 4.84
N LEU A 67 1.22 -21.84 4.95
CA LEU A 67 0.75 -20.91 5.99
C LEU A 67 1.00 -21.39 7.42
N LEU A 68 1.00 -22.70 7.64
CA LEU A 68 1.20 -23.26 8.97
C LEU A 68 2.61 -22.98 9.51
N HIS A 69 3.60 -22.89 8.62
CA HIS A 69 5.00 -22.66 8.97
C HIS A 69 5.40 -21.18 8.93
N GLU A 70 4.44 -20.29 8.69
CA GLU A 70 4.70 -18.87 8.55
C GLU A 70 4.94 -18.17 9.91
N PRO A 71 6.06 -17.44 10.13
CA PRO A 71 6.33 -16.78 11.41
C PRO A 71 5.29 -15.72 11.80
N VAL A 72 4.64 -15.08 10.83
CA VAL A 72 3.55 -14.11 11.09
C VAL A 72 2.38 -14.78 11.81
N LEU A 73 2.12 -16.07 11.59
CA LEU A 73 1.09 -16.83 12.28
C LEU A 73 1.32 -16.84 13.81
N GLY A 74 2.58 -17.05 14.22
CA GLY A 74 2.97 -16.99 15.64
C GLY A 74 2.69 -15.61 16.24
N LYS A 75 3.02 -14.54 15.51
CA LYS A 75 2.76 -13.16 15.95
C LYS A 75 1.28 -12.80 16.01
N ILE A 76 0.46 -13.29 15.09
CA ILE A 76 -1.01 -13.12 15.15
C ILE A 76 -1.55 -13.76 16.44
N ARG A 77 -1.07 -14.95 16.80
CA ARG A 77 -1.46 -15.63 18.05
C ARG A 77 -1.00 -14.87 19.29
N GLU A 78 0.22 -14.33 19.29
CA GLU A 78 0.72 -13.44 20.35
C GLU A 78 -0.14 -12.19 20.51
N ILE A 79 -0.54 -11.55 19.40
CA ILE A 79 -1.41 -10.36 19.41
C ILE A 79 -2.79 -10.70 19.96
N ARG A 80 -3.35 -11.87 19.61
CA ARG A 80 -4.64 -12.33 20.16
C ARG A 80 -4.55 -12.56 21.66
N ALA A 81 -3.50 -13.24 22.13
CA ALA A 81 -3.26 -13.43 23.56
C ALA A 81 -3.06 -12.10 24.29
N TYR A 82 -2.37 -11.14 23.67
CA TYR A 82 -2.18 -9.78 24.17
C TYR A 82 -3.52 -9.03 24.31
N ARG A 83 -4.39 -9.08 23.31
CA ARG A 83 -5.74 -8.49 23.40
C ARG A 83 -6.55 -9.07 24.56
N GLN A 84 -6.47 -10.39 24.76
CA GLN A 84 -7.14 -11.03 25.90
C GLN A 84 -6.56 -10.59 27.25
N LYS A 85 -5.23 -10.41 27.36
CA LYS A 85 -4.58 -9.86 28.56
C LYS A 85 -5.06 -8.44 28.86
N ILE A 86 -5.20 -7.59 27.84
CA ILE A 86 -5.76 -6.25 27.99
C ILE A 86 -7.21 -6.32 28.49
N LYS A 87 -8.07 -7.14 27.86
CA LYS A 87 -9.48 -7.29 28.28
C LYS A 87 -9.59 -7.71 29.75
N ARG A 88 -8.75 -8.68 30.18
CA ARG A 88 -8.68 -9.14 31.57
C ARG A 88 -8.20 -8.04 32.53
N ALA A 89 -7.10 -7.35 32.22
CA ALA A 89 -6.58 -6.26 33.06
C ALA A 89 -7.57 -5.10 33.19
N ARG A 90 -8.27 -4.77 32.10
CA ARG A 90 -9.30 -3.73 32.08
C ARG A 90 -10.52 -4.12 32.92
N ALA A 91 -10.98 -5.37 32.81
CA ALA A 91 -12.08 -5.89 33.63
C ALA A 91 -11.75 -5.88 35.14
N LYS A 92 -10.49 -6.19 35.49
CA LYS A 92 -9.99 -6.14 36.88
C LYS A 92 -9.65 -4.73 37.38
N LYS A 93 -9.76 -3.69 36.55
CA LYS A 93 -9.39 -2.30 36.85
C LYS A 93 -7.94 -2.13 37.30
N GLU A 94 -7.04 -3.00 36.85
CA GLU A 94 -5.61 -2.92 37.14
C GLU A 94 -4.92 -1.94 36.17
N TYR A 95 -4.94 -0.64 36.49
CA TYR A 95 -4.41 0.39 35.58
C TYR A 95 -2.88 0.33 35.39
N GLY A 96 -2.12 -0.13 36.41
CA GLY A 96 -0.67 -0.24 36.32
C GLY A 96 -0.20 -1.32 35.33
N THR A 97 -0.81 -2.50 35.39
CA THR A 97 -0.52 -3.60 34.45
C THR A 97 -0.99 -3.22 33.04
N LEU A 98 -2.13 -2.56 32.91
CA LEU A 98 -2.63 -2.05 31.63
C LEU A 98 -1.65 -1.07 30.96
N LYS A 99 -1.11 -0.08 31.68
CA LYS A 99 -0.09 0.84 31.14
C LYS A 99 1.14 0.10 30.62
N THR A 100 1.59 -0.91 31.34
CA THR A 100 2.76 -1.73 30.96
C THR A 100 2.48 -2.54 29.70
N LEU A 101 1.27 -3.14 29.61
CA LEU A 101 0.83 -3.86 28.41
C LEU A 101 0.71 -2.93 27.21
N LEU A 102 0.15 -1.72 27.37
CA LEU A 102 0.00 -0.77 26.26
C LEU A 102 1.36 -0.33 25.68
N ARG A 103 2.38 -0.14 26.54
CA ARG A 103 3.75 0.14 26.10
C ARG A 103 4.37 -1.04 25.35
N ASN A 104 4.13 -2.27 25.82
CA ASN A 104 4.71 -3.49 25.25
C ASN A 104 3.80 -4.13 24.19
N LYS A 105 3.26 -3.32 23.27
CA LYS A 105 2.37 -3.81 22.22
C LYS A 105 3.17 -4.68 21.22
N PRO A 106 2.82 -5.96 21.04
CA PRO A 106 3.47 -6.79 20.04
C PRO A 106 3.16 -6.28 18.64
N THR A 107 4.19 -6.14 17.82
CA THR A 107 4.12 -5.81 16.40
C THR A 107 4.81 -6.90 15.61
N TYR A 108 4.43 -7.05 14.34
CA TYR A 108 5.10 -7.95 13.42
C TYR A 108 5.59 -7.14 12.21
N LYS A 109 6.58 -7.69 11.52
CA LYS A 109 7.12 -7.14 10.28
C LYS A 109 6.77 -8.08 9.13
N ILE A 110 6.61 -7.52 7.93
CA ILE A 110 6.24 -8.23 6.70
C ILE A 110 7.46 -8.34 5.75
N ASP A 111 8.61 -7.80 6.16
CA ASP A 111 9.84 -7.69 5.38
C ASP A 111 10.33 -9.02 4.76
N HIS A 112 10.14 -10.15 5.43
CA HIS A 112 10.50 -11.47 4.89
C HIS A 112 9.51 -11.94 3.83
N ILE A 113 8.22 -11.59 3.95
CA ILE A 113 7.19 -11.94 2.97
C ILE A 113 7.44 -11.24 1.63
N VAL A 114 7.80 -9.95 1.66
CA VAL A 114 8.13 -9.20 0.44
C VAL A 114 9.33 -9.83 -0.27
N ARG A 115 10.38 -10.18 0.48
CA ARG A 115 11.59 -10.82 -0.06
C ARG A 115 11.36 -12.22 -0.61
N GLU A 116 10.46 -12.99 0.00
CA GLU A 116 10.08 -14.32 -0.50
C GLU A 116 9.24 -14.24 -1.79
N ARG A 117 8.35 -13.25 -1.90
CA ARG A 117 7.50 -13.05 -3.09
C ARG A 117 8.28 -12.49 -4.27
N TYR A 118 9.18 -11.54 -4.01
CA TYR A 118 9.98 -10.85 -5.01
C TYR A 118 11.46 -11.14 -4.80
N PRO A 119 11.97 -12.27 -5.33
CA PRO A 119 13.37 -12.64 -5.17
C PRO A 119 14.29 -11.70 -5.94
N THR A 120 13.84 -11.14 -7.07
CA THR A 120 14.59 -10.16 -7.85
C THR A 120 13.96 -8.78 -7.79
N PHE A 121 14.78 -7.75 -8.02
CA PHE A 121 14.30 -6.37 -8.08
C PHE A 121 13.39 -6.11 -9.29
N SER A 122 13.64 -6.80 -10.41
CA SER A 122 12.78 -6.74 -11.60
C SER A 122 11.37 -7.23 -11.26
N ASP A 123 11.24 -8.36 -10.56
CA ASP A 123 9.93 -8.89 -10.19
C ASP A 123 9.14 -7.90 -9.31
N ALA A 124 9.82 -7.17 -8.43
CA ALA A 124 9.20 -6.14 -7.60
C ALA A 124 8.75 -4.90 -8.40
N LEU A 125 9.45 -4.55 -9.49
CA LEU A 125 9.09 -3.43 -10.36
C LEU A 125 7.86 -3.75 -11.22
N ARG A 126 7.71 -4.98 -11.71
CA ARG A 126 6.54 -5.42 -12.49
C ARG A 126 5.22 -5.31 -11.71
N ASP A 127 5.24 -5.66 -10.43
CA ASP A 127 4.06 -5.65 -9.57
C ASP A 127 3.84 -4.31 -8.84
N MET A 128 4.64 -3.28 -9.15
CA MET A 128 4.59 -1.99 -8.46
C MET A 128 3.38 -1.14 -8.87
N ASP A 129 2.78 -1.39 -10.04
CA ASP A 129 1.70 -0.59 -10.62
C ASP A 129 0.45 -0.49 -9.71
N ASP A 130 0.02 -1.64 -9.17
CA ASP A 130 -1.08 -1.73 -8.21
C ASP A 130 -0.72 -1.06 -6.89
N ALA A 131 0.52 -1.23 -6.44
CA ALA A 131 1.01 -0.63 -5.20
C ALA A 131 1.00 0.90 -5.29
N LEU A 132 1.48 1.45 -6.40
CA LEU A 132 1.49 2.90 -6.64
C LEU A 132 0.07 3.45 -6.74
N SER A 133 -0.81 2.80 -7.51
CA SER A 133 -2.19 3.25 -7.67
C SER A 133 -2.95 3.25 -6.33
N LEU A 134 -2.78 2.21 -5.51
CA LEU A 134 -3.41 2.12 -4.20
C LEU A 134 -2.89 3.21 -3.25
N VAL A 135 -1.57 3.43 -3.21
CA VAL A 135 -0.97 4.47 -2.35
C VAL A 135 -1.41 5.88 -2.78
N HIS A 136 -1.49 6.14 -4.08
CA HIS A 136 -1.99 7.43 -4.60
C HIS A 136 -3.49 7.64 -4.35
N MET A 137 -4.27 6.56 -4.24
CA MET A 137 -5.66 6.63 -3.79
C MET A 137 -5.74 6.97 -2.30
N PHE A 138 -5.05 6.22 -1.44
CA PHE A 138 -5.15 6.39 0.03
C PHE A 138 -4.65 7.75 0.54
N GLN A 139 -3.72 8.41 -0.15
CA GLN A 139 -3.28 9.77 0.23
C GLN A 139 -4.39 10.83 0.08
N HIS A 140 -5.39 10.61 -0.77
CA HIS A 140 -6.48 11.55 -1.03
C HIS A 140 -7.77 11.22 -0.25
N LEU A 141 -7.81 10.08 0.44
CA LEU A 141 -8.96 9.69 1.24
C LEU A 141 -9.04 10.51 2.54
N PRO A 142 -10.26 10.85 3.01
CA PRO A 142 -10.42 11.50 4.29
C PRO A 142 -10.07 10.55 5.45
N SER A 143 -9.61 11.13 6.56
CA SER A 143 -9.32 10.35 7.78
C SER A 143 -10.62 9.98 8.48
N GLU A 144 -10.99 8.70 8.44
CA GLU A 144 -12.14 8.14 9.16
C GLU A 144 -11.72 7.15 10.26
N LYS A 145 -12.66 6.70 11.11
CA LYS A 145 -12.43 5.72 12.20
C LYS A 145 -11.64 4.48 11.74
N SER A 146 -11.86 4.00 10.52
CA SER A 146 -11.19 2.83 9.95
C SER A 146 -9.78 3.13 9.43
N ILE A 147 -9.56 4.33 8.88
CA ILE A 147 -8.31 4.73 8.21
C ILE A 147 -7.56 5.72 9.10
N LYS A 148 -6.44 5.26 9.67
CA LYS A 148 -5.65 6.08 10.59
C LYS A 148 -4.89 7.20 9.84
N PRO A 149 -4.84 8.43 10.37
CA PRO A 149 -4.11 9.54 9.77
C PRO A 149 -2.63 9.22 9.47
N HIS A 150 -1.97 8.49 10.37
CA HIS A 150 -0.57 8.10 10.22
C HIS A 150 -0.33 7.28 8.94
N ARG A 151 -1.28 6.45 8.53
CA ARG A 151 -1.15 5.65 7.29
C ARG A 151 -1.28 6.52 6.05
N ILE A 152 -2.20 7.48 6.05
CA ILE A 152 -2.38 8.45 4.96
C ILE A 152 -1.09 9.25 4.76
N ARG A 153 -0.50 9.77 5.85
CA ARG A 153 0.79 10.49 5.80
C ARG A 153 1.93 9.61 5.28
N ASN A 154 1.95 8.33 5.66
CA ASN A 154 2.96 7.39 5.16
C ASN A 154 2.80 7.12 3.65
N CYS A 155 1.56 6.98 3.17
CA CYS A 155 1.25 6.85 1.75
C CYS A 155 1.68 8.09 0.96
N GLU A 156 1.35 9.28 1.47
CA GLU A 156 1.76 10.55 0.87
C GLU A 156 3.29 10.67 0.81
N ARG A 157 4.00 10.29 1.88
CA ARG A 157 5.46 10.24 1.91
C ARG A 157 6.01 9.31 0.83
N LEU A 158 5.55 8.06 0.76
CA LEU A 158 6.02 7.06 -0.20
C LEU A 158 5.75 7.47 -1.65
N ALA A 159 4.57 8.04 -1.93
CA ALA A 159 4.21 8.57 -3.24
C ALA A 159 5.15 9.71 -3.65
N LYS A 160 5.39 10.69 -2.76
CA LYS A 160 6.30 11.82 -3.02
C LYS A 160 7.75 11.36 -3.20
N GLU A 161 8.21 10.39 -2.42
CA GLU A 161 9.55 9.80 -2.57
C GLU A 161 9.75 9.18 -3.95
N PHE A 162 8.75 8.45 -4.43
CA PHE A 162 8.77 7.83 -5.75
C PHE A 162 8.68 8.89 -6.87
N GLN A 163 7.75 9.85 -6.76
CA GLN A 163 7.63 10.95 -7.71
C GLN A 163 8.92 11.79 -7.78
N ASN A 164 9.57 12.05 -6.64
CA ASN A 164 10.84 12.76 -6.59
C ASN A 164 11.96 12.00 -7.30
N TYR A 165 11.99 10.66 -7.15
CA TYR A 165 12.92 9.82 -7.89
C TYR A 165 12.71 9.99 -9.41
N VAL A 166 11.47 9.78 -9.89
CA VAL A 166 11.12 9.89 -11.32
C VAL A 166 11.42 11.30 -11.87
N ALA A 167 11.16 12.34 -11.07
CA ALA A 167 11.43 13.72 -11.45
C ALA A 167 12.93 14.01 -11.55
N THR A 168 13.75 13.43 -10.67
CA THR A 168 15.20 13.64 -10.65
C THR A 168 15.91 12.87 -11.76
N THR A 169 15.45 11.65 -12.06
CA THR A 169 16.03 10.81 -13.12
C THR A 169 15.52 11.18 -14.51
N GLY A 170 14.42 11.91 -14.60
CA GLY A 170 13.75 12.22 -15.86
C GLY A 170 13.21 10.97 -16.56
N SER A 171 12.69 10.02 -15.78
CA SER A 171 12.25 8.70 -16.26
C SER A 171 10.79 8.66 -16.74
N LEU A 172 10.10 9.80 -16.75
CA LEU A 172 8.70 9.89 -17.15
C LEU A 172 8.56 9.79 -18.68
N ASP A 173 7.77 8.84 -19.15
CA ASP A 173 7.60 8.50 -20.57
C ASP A 173 6.30 9.13 -21.12
N LYS A 174 5.14 8.77 -20.54
CA LYS A 174 3.82 9.21 -21.02
C LYS A 174 2.94 9.69 -19.88
N VAL A 175 2.08 10.65 -20.20
CA VAL A 175 1.06 11.18 -19.28
C VAL A 175 -0.27 11.26 -20.03
N PHE A 176 -1.33 10.77 -19.40
CA PHE A 176 -2.68 10.81 -19.96
C PHE A 176 -3.70 11.25 -18.90
N VAL A 177 -4.43 12.32 -19.18
CA VAL A 177 -5.47 12.84 -18.28
C VAL A 177 -6.82 12.24 -18.68
N SER A 178 -7.48 11.61 -17.72
CA SER A 178 -8.80 10.99 -17.89
C SER A 178 -9.79 11.55 -16.86
N VAL A 179 -11.05 11.13 -16.97
CA VAL A 179 -12.11 11.44 -15.99
C VAL A 179 -11.79 10.83 -14.62
N LYS A 180 -11.19 9.63 -14.58
CA LYS A 180 -10.85 8.92 -13.33
C LYS A 180 -9.68 9.57 -12.57
N GLY A 181 -8.76 10.20 -13.29
CA GLY A 181 -7.49 10.67 -12.75
C GLY A 181 -6.45 10.88 -13.83
N ILE A 182 -5.21 11.04 -13.40
CA ILE A 182 -4.04 11.22 -14.26
C ILE A 182 -3.25 9.91 -14.28
N TYR A 183 -3.07 9.36 -15.47
CA TYR A 183 -2.26 8.18 -15.73
C TYR A 183 -0.84 8.62 -16.03
N TYR A 184 0.13 8.06 -15.31
CA TYR A 184 1.54 8.27 -15.55
C TYR A 184 2.20 6.95 -15.95
N SER A 185 3.16 7.02 -16.85
CA SER A 185 4.02 5.91 -17.26
C SER A 185 5.47 6.33 -17.10
N ALA A 186 6.25 5.58 -16.34
CA ALA A 186 7.69 5.81 -16.17
C ALA A 186 8.50 4.56 -16.54
N ARG A 187 9.67 4.75 -17.13
CA ARG A 187 10.59 3.68 -17.50
C ARG A 187 11.74 3.59 -16.51
N ILE A 188 11.80 2.51 -15.74
CA ILE A 188 12.74 2.31 -14.64
C ILE A 188 13.43 0.96 -14.84
N GLY A 189 14.76 0.95 -14.99
CA GLY A 189 15.53 -0.30 -15.09
C GLY A 189 15.15 -1.22 -16.26
N GLY A 190 14.59 -0.66 -17.35
CA GLY A 190 14.11 -1.43 -18.51
C GLY A 190 12.66 -1.88 -18.43
N GLU A 191 12.00 -1.74 -17.27
CA GLU A 191 10.58 -2.02 -17.09
C GLU A 191 9.76 -0.74 -17.09
N ARG A 192 8.49 -0.85 -17.50
CA ARG A 192 7.54 0.27 -17.50
C ARG A 192 6.63 0.12 -16.29
N ALA A 193 6.59 1.14 -15.44
CA ALA A 193 5.62 1.25 -14.36
C ALA A 193 4.50 2.22 -14.77
N VAL A 194 3.26 1.80 -14.64
CA VAL A 194 2.06 2.60 -14.94
C VAL A 194 1.20 2.73 -13.69
N TRP A 195 0.85 3.95 -13.32
CA TRP A 195 -0.02 4.17 -12.16
C TRP A 195 -1.01 5.30 -12.40
N VAL A 196 -2.08 5.29 -11.61
CA VAL A 196 -3.14 6.30 -11.66
C VAL A 196 -3.12 7.13 -10.39
N GLU A 197 -3.03 8.45 -10.55
CA GLU A 197 -3.29 9.41 -9.47
C GLU A 197 -4.71 9.95 -9.63
N PRO A 198 -5.61 9.71 -8.66
CA PRO A 198 -6.96 10.24 -8.73
C PRO A 198 -6.95 11.77 -8.62
N HIS A 199 -7.96 12.41 -9.22
CA HIS A 199 -8.15 13.85 -9.05
C HIS A 199 -8.41 14.21 -7.60
N ARG A 200 -7.92 15.38 -7.19
CA ARG A 200 -8.00 15.89 -5.80
C ARG A 200 -9.38 16.44 -5.46
N PHE A 201 -10.38 15.58 -5.53
CA PHE A 201 -11.74 15.90 -5.11
C PHE A 201 -11.99 15.40 -3.70
N THR A 202 -12.91 16.06 -2.99
CA THR A 202 -13.45 15.55 -1.74
C THR A 202 -14.30 14.32 -2.05
N GLN A 203 -13.84 13.14 -1.64
CA GLN A 203 -14.53 11.88 -1.85
C GLN A 203 -15.27 11.45 -0.59
N GLU A 204 -16.50 10.98 -0.76
CA GLU A 204 -17.22 10.25 0.29
C GLU A 204 -16.84 8.76 0.22
N LEU A 205 -16.65 8.14 1.38
CA LEU A 205 -16.25 6.74 1.48
C LEU A 205 -17.50 5.84 1.28
N PRO A 206 -17.59 5.05 0.19
CA PRO A 206 -18.70 4.12 0.02
C PRO A 206 -18.70 3.06 1.14
N LYS A 207 -19.89 2.73 1.64
CA LYS A 207 -20.08 1.76 2.73
C LYS A 207 -19.93 0.30 2.30
N ASP A 208 -20.12 0.02 1.02
CA ASP A 208 -20.10 -1.34 0.45
C ASP A 208 -18.68 -1.91 0.33
N VAL A 209 -17.65 -1.06 0.52
CA VAL A 209 -16.26 -1.45 0.37
C VAL A 209 -15.66 -1.89 1.71
N ASP A 210 -15.08 -3.09 1.74
CA ASP A 210 -14.35 -3.57 2.93
C ASP A 210 -12.95 -2.93 3.02
N TYR A 211 -12.87 -1.80 3.72
CA TYR A 211 -11.60 -1.11 4.00
C TYR A 211 -10.62 -1.96 4.83
N ARG A 212 -11.08 -2.96 5.60
CA ARG A 212 -10.16 -3.80 6.39
C ARG A 212 -9.30 -4.64 5.44
N VAL A 213 -9.90 -5.16 4.37
CA VAL A 213 -9.19 -5.88 3.30
C VAL A 213 -8.21 -4.93 2.61
N MET A 214 -8.68 -3.75 2.17
CA MET A 214 -7.80 -2.78 1.50
C MET A 214 -6.62 -2.33 2.37
N LEU A 215 -6.84 -2.15 3.68
CA LEU A 215 -5.78 -1.79 4.62
C LEU A 215 -4.72 -2.88 4.76
N THR A 216 -5.06 -4.16 4.56
CA THR A 216 -4.08 -5.25 4.56
C THR A 216 -3.25 -5.28 3.28
N PHE A 217 -3.85 -4.98 2.12
CA PHE A 217 -3.11 -4.76 0.88
C PHE A 217 -2.17 -3.56 0.99
N LEU A 218 -2.68 -2.45 1.53
CA LEU A 218 -1.89 -1.25 1.76
C LEU A 218 -0.67 -1.52 2.65
N GLU A 219 -0.81 -2.37 3.67
CA GLU A 219 0.29 -2.70 4.59
C GLU A 219 1.42 -3.44 3.86
N PHE A 220 1.06 -4.32 2.93
CA PHE A 220 2.00 -5.02 2.07
C PHE A 220 2.66 -4.06 1.06
N TYR A 221 1.86 -3.23 0.39
CA TYR A 221 2.35 -2.28 -0.61
C TYR A 221 3.22 -1.15 -0.03
N GLU A 222 2.92 -0.67 1.19
CA GLU A 222 3.78 0.26 1.92
C GLU A 222 5.19 -0.32 2.14
N CYS A 223 5.26 -1.62 2.48
CA CYS A 223 6.51 -2.34 2.67
C CYS A 223 7.26 -2.53 1.33
N LEU A 224 6.54 -2.97 0.28
CA LEU A 224 7.09 -3.13 -1.07
C LEU A 224 7.69 -1.82 -1.60
N LEU A 225 6.93 -0.73 -1.59
CA LEU A 225 7.39 0.58 -2.08
C LEU A 225 8.56 1.12 -1.25
N SER A 226 8.58 0.87 0.07
CA SER A 226 9.72 1.26 0.90
C SER A 226 11.01 0.56 0.46
N PHE A 227 10.95 -0.74 0.14
CA PHE A 227 12.11 -1.48 -0.39
C PHE A 227 12.52 -1.00 -1.79
N VAL A 228 11.53 -0.77 -2.65
CA VAL A 228 11.78 -0.31 -4.02
C VAL A 228 12.41 1.08 -4.00
N ASN A 229 11.82 2.05 -3.30
CA ASN A 229 12.38 3.39 -3.14
C ASN A 229 13.80 3.33 -2.56
N TYR A 230 14.03 2.56 -1.49
CA TYR A 230 15.37 2.41 -0.93
C TYR A 230 16.38 1.92 -1.98
N ARG A 231 16.03 0.92 -2.78
CA ARG A 231 16.91 0.38 -3.82
C ARG A 231 17.14 1.38 -4.95
N LEU A 232 16.10 2.08 -5.40
CA LEU A 232 16.19 3.10 -6.45
C LEU A 232 17.10 4.26 -6.05
N TYR A 233 16.93 4.80 -4.85
CA TYR A 233 17.76 5.88 -4.32
C TYR A 233 19.22 5.44 -4.15
N THR A 234 19.44 4.25 -3.60
CA THR A 234 20.80 3.71 -3.39
C THR A 234 21.52 3.46 -4.73
N THR A 235 20.81 2.96 -5.74
CA THR A 235 21.38 2.69 -7.08
C THR A 235 21.78 4.00 -7.79
N ASN A 236 21.03 5.07 -7.56
CA ASN A 236 21.31 6.39 -8.12
C ASN A 236 22.26 7.26 -7.26
N GLY A 237 22.78 6.73 -6.14
CA GLY A 237 23.69 7.44 -5.25
C GLY A 237 23.03 8.57 -4.43
N MET A 238 21.71 8.55 -4.28
CA MET A 238 20.96 9.54 -3.50
C MET A 238 20.73 9.04 -2.06
N PRO A 239 20.80 9.92 -1.04
CA PRO A 239 20.51 9.51 0.33
C PRO A 239 19.03 9.18 0.50
N TYR A 240 18.74 8.06 1.17
CA TYR A 240 17.39 7.65 1.56
C TYR A 240 17.29 7.57 3.09
N PRO A 241 16.22 8.10 3.72
CA PRO A 241 15.11 8.84 3.14
C PRO A 241 15.51 10.25 2.64
N PRO A 242 14.87 10.78 1.58
CA PRO A 242 15.13 12.14 1.14
C PRO A 242 14.73 13.14 2.22
N LYS A 243 15.62 14.11 2.49
CA LYS A 243 15.31 15.22 3.39
C LYS A 243 14.38 16.17 2.64
N MET A 244 13.11 16.19 3.01
CA MET A 244 12.19 17.24 2.56
C MET A 244 12.59 18.52 3.30
N ASP A 245 12.97 19.56 2.57
CA ASP A 245 13.09 20.88 3.18
C ASP A 245 11.68 21.30 3.64
N PRO A 246 11.45 21.58 4.93
CA PRO A 246 10.16 22.07 5.37
C PRO A 246 9.91 23.41 4.69
N ILE A 247 8.93 23.45 3.78
CA ILE A 247 8.47 24.69 3.16
C ILE A 247 7.70 25.45 4.25
N GLY A 248 8.45 26.22 5.04
CA GLY A 248 7.96 27.05 6.14
C GLY A 248 8.28 26.48 7.52
N GLY A 249 9.23 27.11 8.22
CA GLY A 249 9.46 26.94 9.65
C GLY A 249 10.17 25.65 10.04
N LYS A 250 11.32 25.79 10.71
CA LYS A 250 11.83 24.75 11.61
C LYS A 250 10.82 24.64 12.74
N ASP A 251 9.93 23.65 12.70
CA ASP A 251 9.15 23.09 13.81
C ASP A 251 8.19 22.08 13.20
N ASP A 252 8.69 20.87 12.91
CA ASP A 252 7.91 19.62 12.73
C ASP A 252 8.85 18.52 12.23
N GLN A 253 9.87 18.21 13.04
CA GLN A 253 10.49 16.90 12.98
C GLN A 253 9.55 15.96 13.75
N PRO A 254 8.96 14.93 13.13
CA PRO A 254 8.20 13.94 13.88
C PRO A 254 9.21 13.14 14.71
N ASP A 255 9.40 13.53 15.96
CA ASP A 255 10.04 12.69 16.96
C ASP A 255 9.21 11.42 17.05
N VAL A 256 9.73 10.34 16.47
CA VAL A 256 9.13 8.99 16.43
C VAL A 256 8.83 8.47 17.85
N GLU A 257 9.45 9.07 18.86
CA GLU A 257 9.26 8.81 20.29
C GLU A 257 8.08 9.60 20.89
N ALA A 258 7.85 10.84 20.44
CA ALA A 258 6.72 11.67 20.85
C ALA A 258 5.39 11.21 20.20
N ASP A 259 5.43 10.78 18.94
CA ASP A 259 4.27 10.16 18.26
C ASP A 259 3.85 8.84 18.92
N ARG A 260 4.81 8.06 19.44
CA ARG A 260 4.51 6.87 20.24
C ARG A 260 3.85 7.23 21.57
N ALA A 261 4.33 8.28 22.24
CA ALA A 261 3.75 8.75 23.50
C ALA A 261 2.34 9.34 23.31
N HIS A 262 2.14 10.16 22.27
CA HIS A 262 0.85 10.76 21.93
C HIS A 262 -0.15 9.71 21.44
N HIS A 263 0.28 8.74 20.61
CA HIS A 263 -0.56 7.61 20.22
C HIS A 263 -0.92 6.73 21.42
N VAL A 264 -0.03 6.53 22.39
CA VAL A 264 -0.34 5.80 23.63
C VAL A 264 -1.31 6.60 24.51
N GLN A 265 -1.15 7.92 24.63
CA GLN A 265 -2.05 8.79 25.41
C GLN A 265 -3.45 8.92 24.79
N GLU A 266 -3.56 9.11 23.47
CA GLU A 266 -4.83 9.11 22.74
C GLU A 266 -5.51 7.74 22.81
N ASN A 267 -4.76 6.64 22.67
CA ASN A 267 -5.31 5.30 22.85
C ASN A 267 -5.79 5.08 24.30
N ILE A 268 -5.06 5.56 25.30
CA ILE A 268 -5.50 5.50 26.72
C ILE A 268 -6.78 6.33 26.92
N ALA A 269 -6.87 7.53 26.36
CA ALA A 269 -8.04 8.40 26.47
C ALA A 269 -9.27 7.85 25.72
N GLN A 270 -9.08 7.25 24.55
CA GLN A 270 -10.15 6.58 23.79
C GLN A 270 -10.61 5.27 24.47
N ILE A 271 -9.68 4.54 25.11
CA ILE A 271 -10.00 3.37 25.95
C ILE A 271 -10.70 3.79 27.25
N LEU A 272 -10.51 5.00 27.77
CA LEU A 272 -11.24 5.50 28.94
C LEU A 272 -12.62 6.07 28.57
N LYS A 273 -12.80 6.62 27.36
CA LYS A 273 -14.08 7.19 26.89
C LYS A 273 -15.08 6.19 26.30
N LYS A 274 -14.66 4.99 25.87
CA LYS A 274 -15.58 3.91 25.48
C LYS A 274 -16.03 3.12 26.71
N GLN A 275 -16.94 3.72 27.47
CA GLN A 275 -17.92 2.99 28.26
C GLN A 275 -19.13 2.77 27.33
N GLU A 276 -19.53 1.52 27.16
CA GLU A 276 -20.70 1.03 26.40
C GLU A 276 -20.56 0.93 24.87
N ALA A 277 -21.16 -0.14 24.33
CA ALA A 277 -21.10 -0.69 22.97
C ALA A 277 -19.87 -1.58 22.63
N ASP A 278 -19.69 -2.66 23.39
CA ASP A 278 -19.30 -3.96 22.83
C ASP A 278 -20.62 -4.73 22.64
N GLU A 279 -21.16 -4.72 21.43
CA GLU A 279 -22.03 -5.81 20.94
C GLU A 279 -21.22 -6.57 19.89
N ASP A 280 -21.18 -7.88 20.09
CA ASP A 280 -20.71 -8.86 19.12
C ASP A 280 -21.60 -8.75 17.88
N ASP A 281 -21.00 -8.53 16.72
CA ASP A 281 -21.58 -8.90 15.42
C ASP A 281 -20.61 -9.89 14.78
N ASP A 282 -20.73 -11.14 15.23
CA ASP A 282 -20.62 -12.31 14.36
C ASP A 282 -22.01 -12.44 13.69
N ASP A 283 -22.14 -12.01 12.44
CA ASP A 283 -23.15 -12.59 11.55
C ASP A 283 -22.56 -12.82 10.16
N ASP A 284 -22.56 -14.10 9.81
CA ASP A 284 -22.32 -14.66 8.48
C ASP A 284 -23.66 -14.60 7.75
N SER A 285 -23.75 -13.87 6.64
CA SER A 285 -24.68 -14.24 5.57
C SER A 285 -23.99 -14.07 4.21
N GLU A 286 -23.84 -15.21 3.56
CA GLU A 286 -23.61 -15.34 2.12
C GLU A 286 -24.92 -15.00 1.40
N ASN A 287 -24.84 -14.25 0.31
CA ASN A 287 -25.63 -14.52 -0.88
C ASN A 287 -24.81 -14.10 -2.11
N ASP A 288 -24.63 -15.10 -2.98
CA ASP A 288 -24.14 -15.01 -4.34
C ASP A 288 -25.13 -14.18 -5.18
N ASP A 289 -24.61 -13.39 -6.12
CA ASP A 289 -25.19 -13.29 -7.46
C ASP A 289 -24.07 -12.87 -8.43
N GLU A 290 -23.90 -13.72 -9.45
CA GLU A 290 -22.95 -13.60 -10.54
C GLU A 290 -23.53 -12.66 -11.62
N GLU A 291 -22.72 -11.76 -12.17
CA GLU A 291 -22.85 -11.36 -13.58
C GLU A 291 -21.48 -11.39 -14.25
N GLU A 292 -21.44 -12.16 -15.32
CA GLU A 292 -20.29 -12.48 -16.16
C GLU A 292 -20.13 -11.41 -17.24
N LEU A 293 -18.93 -10.83 -17.39
CA LEU A 293 -18.56 -10.04 -18.57
C LEU A 293 -17.22 -10.55 -19.10
N GLN A 294 -17.29 -11.18 -20.27
CA GLN A 294 -16.15 -11.60 -21.08
C GLN A 294 -15.50 -10.37 -21.71
N MET A 295 -14.17 -10.32 -21.70
CA MET A 295 -13.39 -9.53 -22.66
C MET A 295 -12.24 -10.39 -23.18
N GLU A 296 -12.14 -10.40 -24.51
CA GLU A 296 -11.13 -11.10 -25.30
C GLU A 296 -9.75 -10.46 -25.13
N GLU A 297 -8.72 -11.29 -25.07
CA GLU A 297 -7.32 -10.87 -25.16
C GLU A 297 -6.92 -10.81 -26.64
N GLU A 298 -6.56 -9.63 -27.14
CA GLU A 298 -5.75 -9.52 -28.36
C GLU A 298 -4.26 -9.48 -27.98
N GLU A 299 -3.53 -10.52 -28.42
CA GLU A 299 -2.07 -10.51 -28.41
C GLU A 299 -1.54 -9.44 -29.36
N THR A 300 -0.55 -8.67 -28.91
CA THR A 300 0.36 -8.00 -29.84
C THR A 300 1.80 -8.24 -29.41
N GLN A 301 2.43 -9.19 -30.08
CA GLN A 301 3.89 -9.27 -30.12
C GLN A 301 4.40 -8.36 -31.24
N GLN A 302 5.27 -7.41 -30.90
CA GLN A 302 6.62 -7.34 -31.46
C GLN A 302 7.43 -6.25 -30.76
N ALA A 303 8.51 -6.69 -30.12
CA ALA A 303 9.65 -5.86 -29.81
C ALA A 303 10.62 -5.90 -31.00
N LYS A 304 11.24 -4.75 -31.32
CA LYS A 304 12.66 -4.66 -31.68
C LYS A 304 13.16 -3.22 -31.68
N ASP A 305 14.17 -3.05 -30.84
CA ASP A 305 15.32 -2.15 -30.89
C ASP A 305 15.13 -0.63 -30.96
N GLY A 306 15.76 0.03 -29.99
CA GLY A 306 15.85 1.48 -29.85
C GLY A 306 16.84 1.82 -28.76
N THR A 307 18.11 1.76 -29.16
CA THR A 307 19.34 2.04 -28.42
C THR A 307 19.22 3.22 -27.46
N GLU A 308 19.87 3.10 -26.30
CA GLU A 308 19.98 4.10 -25.23
C GLU A 308 20.52 5.45 -25.76
N GLY A 309 19.61 6.29 -26.26
CA GLY A 309 19.79 7.72 -26.32
C GLY A 309 19.04 8.32 -25.13
N LYS A 310 19.71 9.09 -24.27
CA LYS A 310 19.00 10.02 -23.38
C LYS A 310 18.17 10.93 -24.28
N GLU A 311 16.88 10.63 -24.43
CA GLU A 311 15.96 11.50 -25.15
C GLU A 311 16.06 12.88 -24.51
N LYS A 312 16.21 13.91 -25.35
CA LYS A 312 16.31 15.29 -24.87
C LYS A 312 15.01 15.60 -24.13
N LEU A 313 15.11 15.79 -22.83
CA LEU A 313 13.98 16.18 -21.99
C LEU A 313 13.31 17.43 -22.60
N VAL A 314 12.00 17.33 -22.82
CA VAL A 314 11.22 18.24 -23.68
C VAL A 314 11.31 19.69 -23.21
N PHE A 315 11.37 19.91 -21.89
CA PHE A 315 11.37 21.23 -21.28
C PHE A 315 12.72 21.61 -20.64
N SER A 316 13.80 20.94 -21.05
CA SER A 316 15.14 21.23 -20.54
C SER A 316 15.52 22.70 -20.74
N GLY A 317 15.92 23.37 -19.65
CA GLY A 317 16.35 24.77 -19.66
C GLY A 317 15.22 25.81 -19.58
N LEU A 318 13.95 25.39 -19.65
CA LEU A 318 12.82 26.31 -19.52
C LEU A 318 12.52 26.64 -18.05
N LYS A 319 12.03 27.87 -17.86
CA LYS A 319 11.54 28.38 -16.59
C LYS A 319 10.03 28.55 -16.65
N VAL A 320 9.29 27.75 -15.90
CA VAL A 320 7.81 27.74 -15.93
C VAL A 320 7.26 28.25 -14.61
N PHE A 321 6.34 29.22 -14.70
CA PHE A 321 5.62 29.76 -13.55
C PHE A 321 4.20 29.19 -13.54
N LEU A 322 3.82 28.57 -12.43
CA LEU A 322 2.47 28.01 -12.26
C LEU A 322 1.57 28.98 -11.49
N GLY A 323 0.42 29.29 -12.09
CA GLY A 323 -0.63 30.08 -11.46
C GLY A 323 -1.43 29.28 -10.42
N ARG A 324 -2.11 29.98 -9.51
CA ARG A 324 -2.88 29.39 -8.40
C ARG A 324 -4.04 28.49 -8.87
N GLU A 325 -4.59 28.76 -10.05
CA GLU A 325 -5.75 28.04 -10.61
C GLU A 325 -5.37 26.74 -11.32
N THR A 326 -4.07 26.45 -11.45
CA THR A 326 -3.59 25.23 -12.09
C THR A 326 -3.40 24.10 -11.06
N PRO A 327 -3.53 22.82 -11.45
CA PRO A 327 -3.21 21.70 -10.57
C PRO A 327 -1.69 21.63 -10.34
N VAL A 328 -1.22 22.46 -9.41
CA VAL A 328 0.20 22.76 -9.20
C VAL A 328 1.02 21.49 -9.00
N SER A 329 0.57 20.55 -8.17
CA SER A 329 1.32 19.33 -7.85
C SER A 329 1.56 18.42 -9.06
N ALA A 330 0.52 18.18 -9.86
CA ALA A 330 0.60 17.29 -11.01
C ALA A 330 1.45 17.93 -12.12
N LEU A 331 1.26 19.22 -12.39
CA LEU A 331 2.06 19.94 -13.37
C LEU A 331 3.51 20.10 -12.93
N GLU A 332 3.76 20.39 -11.66
CA GLU A 332 5.10 20.49 -11.11
C GLU A 332 5.85 19.17 -11.26
N PHE A 333 5.21 18.03 -10.97
CA PHE A 333 5.80 16.71 -11.16
C PHE A 333 6.18 16.47 -12.63
N VAL A 334 5.24 16.66 -13.57
CA VAL A 334 5.47 16.42 -15.00
C VAL A 334 6.55 17.33 -15.57
N LEU A 335 6.48 18.63 -15.25
CA LEU A 335 7.44 19.63 -15.74
C LEU A 335 8.85 19.38 -15.19
N ARG A 336 8.98 19.05 -13.90
CA ARG A 336 10.28 18.70 -13.30
C ARG A 336 10.85 17.43 -13.91
N ALA A 337 10.03 16.39 -14.10
CA ALA A 337 10.46 15.15 -14.75
C ALA A 337 10.93 15.35 -16.19
N GLN A 338 10.42 16.37 -16.88
CA GLN A 338 10.84 16.73 -18.24
C GLN A 338 11.90 17.86 -18.26
N GLY A 339 12.60 18.10 -17.15
CA GLY A 339 13.77 18.96 -17.08
C GLY A 339 13.51 20.46 -16.96
N ALA A 340 12.27 20.89 -16.72
CA ALA A 340 11.94 22.29 -16.48
C ALA A 340 12.28 22.72 -15.05
N LYS A 341 12.64 23.99 -14.87
CA LYS A 341 12.66 24.64 -13.55
C LYS A 341 11.29 25.26 -13.31
N VAL A 342 10.60 24.80 -12.26
CA VAL A 342 9.24 25.22 -11.94
C VAL A 342 9.26 26.15 -10.72
N TRP A 343 8.55 27.27 -10.82
CA TRP A 343 8.27 28.16 -9.69
C TRP A 343 6.77 28.23 -9.43
N CYS A 344 6.38 27.93 -8.19
CA CYS A 344 4.99 27.97 -7.74
C CYS A 344 4.79 29.15 -6.77
N PHE A 345 3.66 29.85 -6.86
CA PHE A 345 3.22 30.77 -5.80
C PHE A 345 2.85 29.94 -4.55
N PRO A 346 3.42 30.21 -3.34
CA PRO A 346 3.63 31.52 -2.73
C PRO A 346 5.11 31.92 -2.57
N PHE A 347 6.00 31.49 -3.47
CA PHE A 347 7.45 31.79 -3.39
C PHE A 347 7.79 33.30 -3.46
N LEU A 348 6.82 34.16 -3.79
CA LEU A 348 6.99 35.61 -3.92
C LEU A 348 6.81 36.42 -2.63
N ARG A 349 6.72 35.81 -1.43
CA ARG A 349 6.66 36.57 -0.17
C ARG A 349 7.95 36.72 0.64
N VAL A 350 9.05 36.00 0.37
CA VAL A 350 10.22 36.00 1.30
C VAL A 350 11.60 36.08 0.62
N ARG A 351 11.71 36.39 -0.67
CA ARG A 351 13.00 36.87 -1.22
C ARG A 351 12.75 38.10 -2.06
N SER A 352 13.14 39.26 -1.54
CA SER A 352 13.57 40.37 -2.37
C SER A 352 14.62 39.83 -3.34
N LEU A 353 14.25 39.67 -4.61
CA LEU A 353 15.19 39.35 -5.67
C LEU A 353 16.19 40.52 -5.78
N PRO A 354 17.51 40.27 -5.86
CA PRO A 354 18.45 41.34 -6.16
C PRO A 354 18.10 41.94 -7.53
N ALA A 355 18.12 43.27 -7.60
CA ALA A 355 17.68 44.07 -8.75
C ALA A 355 18.48 43.86 -10.05
N SER A 356 19.46 42.95 -10.08
CA SER A 356 20.36 42.71 -11.21
C SER A 356 19.80 41.80 -12.31
N ASP A 357 18.73 41.04 -12.04
CA ASP A 357 18.17 40.07 -13.02
C ASP A 357 17.07 40.67 -13.92
N TRP A 358 16.81 41.98 -13.84
CA TRP A 358 15.78 42.68 -14.63
C TRP A 358 16.29 43.27 -15.96
N GLN A 359 17.34 42.72 -16.56
CA GLN A 359 17.66 43.08 -17.94
C GLN A 359 16.83 42.25 -18.91
N LEU A 360 15.60 42.71 -19.14
CA LEU A 360 14.88 42.45 -20.37
C LEU A 360 15.70 43.04 -21.52
N SER A 361 16.41 42.19 -22.27
CA SER A 361 16.89 42.56 -23.60
C SER A 361 15.66 42.83 -24.48
N SER A 362 15.37 44.10 -24.70
CA SER A 362 14.51 44.54 -25.80
C SER A 362 15.36 44.62 -27.08
N PRO A 363 14.75 44.48 -28.28
CA PRO A 363 15.36 43.92 -29.49
C PRO A 363 16.57 44.67 -30.05
#